data_AF-A0AB34K784-F1
#
_entry.id   AF-A0AB34K784-F1
#
_cell.length_a   1.000
_cell.length_b   1.000
_cell.length_c   1.000
_cell.angle_alpha   90.00
_cell.angle_beta   90.00
_cell.angle_gamma   90.00
#
_symmetry.space_group_name_H-M   'P 1'
#
loop_
_entity.id
_entity.type
_entity.pdbx_description
1 polymer ?
#
loop_
_entity_poly.entity_id
_entity_poly.type
_entity_poly.pdbx_seq_one_letter_code
_entity_poly.pdbx_strand_id
1 'polypeptide(L)'
;MVVLEYLEDIATTHADPPLSAQQRAASRLFAQMFSQWLNYIPLLRTTPGSAEEQEAVQALTRGMEAADAFLHRHGTGHGPFLAGEHFSLAEMATAPFALRFLAVLPGLRPELKPMELLKERGLSRLGAWMQAVSERPSCTQSLPPTDELVESYRKLLARMAA
;
A
#
# COMPACT_ATOMS: atom_id res chain seq x y z
N MET A 1 3.13 13.45 4.59
CA MET A 1 4.47 13.83 4.07
C MET A 1 5.22 14.77 5.01
N VAL A 2 4.69 15.92 5.41
CA VAL A 2 5.42 16.94 6.19
C VAL A 2 6.22 16.40 7.38
N VAL A 3 5.60 15.59 8.26
CA VAL A 3 6.30 15.01 9.42
C VAL A 3 7.42 14.06 9.01
N LEU A 4 7.20 13.23 7.97
CA LEU A 4 8.21 12.28 7.50
C LEU A 4 9.41 13.00 6.88
N GLU A 5 9.15 14.04 6.07
CA GLU A 5 10.21 14.87 5.48
C GLU A 5 10.99 15.62 6.56
N TYR A 6 10.29 16.19 7.56
CA TYR A 6 10.96 16.81 8.70
C TYR A 6 11.88 15.82 9.43
N LEU A 7 11.40 14.61 9.72
CA LEU A 7 12.19 13.58 10.40
C LEU A 7 13.41 13.15 9.58
N GLU A 8 13.28 13.04 8.26
CA GLU A 8 14.40 12.74 7.34
C GLU A 8 15.43 13.89 7.31
N ASP A 9 14.97 15.14 7.33
CA ASP A 9 15.84 16.32 7.28
C ASP A 9 16.65 16.51 8.59
N ILE A 10 16.09 16.12 9.74
CA ILE A 10 16.76 16.29 11.05
C ILE A 10 17.52 15.06 11.53
N ALA A 11 17.30 13.89 10.92
CA ALA A 11 17.95 12.66 11.34
C ALA A 11 19.44 12.69 10.97
N THR A 12 20.29 12.81 11.99
CA THR A 12 21.75 12.93 11.83
C THR A 12 22.45 11.59 11.64
N THR A 13 21.72 10.48 11.65
CA THR A 13 22.24 9.11 11.69
C THR A 13 21.82 8.26 10.49
N HIS A 14 21.38 8.87 9.38
CA HIS A 14 21.10 8.11 8.17
C HIS A 14 22.37 7.41 7.69
N ALA A 15 22.36 6.07 7.72
CA ALA A 15 23.40 5.25 7.12
C ALA A 15 23.41 5.39 5.58
N ASP A 16 22.28 5.80 5.01
CA ASP A 16 22.07 5.95 3.58
C ASP A 16 22.23 7.42 3.13
N PRO A 17 22.71 7.67 1.90
CA PRO A 17 22.78 9.00 1.35
C PRO A 17 21.37 9.61 1.19
N PRO A 18 21.24 10.95 1.26
CA PRO A 18 19.97 11.62 1.03
C PRO A 18 19.38 11.29 -0.35
N LEU A 19 18.05 11.18 -0.43
CA LEU A 19 17.35 11.00 -1.70
C LEU A 19 17.63 12.18 -2.66
N SER A 20 17.88 11.86 -3.93
CA SER A 20 17.93 12.87 -4.99
C SER A 20 16.61 13.63 -5.13
N ALA A 21 16.65 14.83 -5.71
CA ALA A 21 15.44 15.63 -5.96
C ALA A 21 14.38 14.85 -6.77
N GLN A 22 14.81 14.05 -7.75
CA GLN A 22 13.93 13.20 -8.53
C GLN A 22 13.26 12.11 -7.67
N GLN A 23 14.03 11.43 -6.81
CA GLN A 23 13.49 10.39 -5.92
C GLN A 23 12.52 10.97 -4.88
N ARG A 24 12.79 12.18 -4.34
CA ARG A 24 11.85 12.89 -3.46
C ARG A 24 10.55 13.22 -4.18
N ALA A 25 10.63 13.73 -5.41
CA ALA A 25 9.46 14.04 -6.22
C ALA A 25 8.64 12.76 -6.53
N ALA A 26 9.30 11.67 -6.92
CA ALA A 26 8.65 10.39 -7.16
C ALA A 26 7.99 9.84 -5.88
N SER A 27 8.65 9.94 -4.72
CA SER A 27 8.11 9.50 -3.43
C SER A 27 6.85 10.25 -3.04
N ARG A 28 6.83 11.58 -3.23
CA ARG A 28 5.65 12.41 -2.98
C ARG A 28 4.49 12.04 -3.89
N LEU A 29 4.77 11.88 -5.19
CA LEU A 29 3.75 11.50 -6.16
C LEU A 29 3.20 10.10 -5.87
N PHE A 30 4.07 9.14 -5.55
CA PHE A 30 3.66 7.81 -5.13
C PHE A 30 2.74 7.88 -3.92
N ALA A 31 3.15 8.56 -2.84
CA ALA A 31 2.35 8.71 -1.64
C ALA A 31 0.99 9.40 -1.88
N GLN A 32 0.96 10.39 -2.77
CA GLN A 32 -0.27 11.10 -3.14
C GLN A 32 -1.25 10.19 -3.89
N MET A 33 -0.74 9.33 -4.79
CA MET A 33 -1.56 8.47 -5.63
C MET A 33 -1.93 7.14 -4.97
N PHE A 34 -1.11 6.65 -4.04
CA PHE A 34 -1.22 5.31 -3.50
C PHE A 34 -2.59 4.99 -2.89
N SER A 35 -3.15 5.94 -2.14
CA SER A 35 -4.48 5.78 -1.51
C SER A 35 -5.61 5.73 -2.54
N GLN A 36 -5.44 6.31 -3.73
CA GLN A 36 -6.39 6.24 -4.82
C GLN A 36 -6.30 4.90 -5.55
N TRP A 37 -5.08 4.41 -5.77
CA TRP A 37 -4.83 3.13 -6.43
C TRP A 37 -5.31 1.93 -5.60
N LEU A 38 -5.00 1.91 -4.30
CA LEU A 38 -5.38 0.80 -3.42
C LEU A 38 -6.62 1.14 -2.59
N ASN A 39 -7.60 1.84 -3.17
CA ASN A 39 -8.84 2.15 -2.49
C ASN A 39 -9.81 0.94 -2.52
N TYR A 40 -9.72 0.06 -1.53
CA TYR A 40 -10.58 -1.12 -1.41
C TYR A 40 -11.85 -0.89 -0.56
N ILE A 41 -12.03 0.30 0.03
CA ILE A 41 -13.23 0.61 0.84
C ILE A 41 -14.55 0.47 0.06
N PRO A 42 -14.68 0.96 -1.20
CA PRO A 42 -15.90 0.79 -1.96
C PRO A 42 -16.28 -0.68 -2.14
N LEU A 43 -15.28 -1.53 -2.43
CA LEU A 43 -15.46 -2.97 -2.56
C LEU A 43 -16.02 -3.61 -1.28
N LEU A 44 -15.54 -3.21 -0.11
CA LEU A 44 -16.05 -3.74 1.18
C LEU A 44 -17.52 -3.41 1.46
N ARG A 45 -18.10 -2.43 0.75
CA ARG A 45 -19.51 -2.01 0.91
C ARG A 45 -20.45 -2.71 -0.07
N THR A 46 -19.90 -3.50 -0.99
CA THR A 46 -20.69 -4.21 -2.02
C THR A 46 -21.27 -5.51 -1.48
N THR A 47 -22.34 -5.97 -2.10
CA THR A 47 -22.89 -7.32 -1.86
C THR A 47 -22.11 -8.34 -2.68
N PRO A 48 -21.64 -9.46 -2.09
CA PRO A 48 -20.99 -10.53 -2.86
C PRO A 48 -21.88 -11.05 -3.98
N GLY A 49 -21.28 -11.26 -5.16
CA GLY A 49 -21.94 -11.65 -6.41
C GLY A 49 -22.58 -10.50 -7.19
N SER A 50 -22.62 -9.27 -6.67
CA SER A 50 -23.34 -8.16 -7.31
C SER A 50 -22.55 -7.52 -8.46
N ALA A 51 -23.24 -6.76 -9.31
CA ALA A 51 -22.59 -6.01 -10.39
C ALA A 51 -21.65 -4.92 -9.82
N GLU A 52 -22.03 -4.30 -8.71
CA GLU A 52 -21.23 -3.30 -8.00
C GLU A 52 -19.94 -3.90 -7.44
N GLU A 53 -19.97 -5.14 -6.93
CA GLU A 53 -18.75 -5.85 -6.54
C GLU A 53 -17.81 -5.99 -7.73
N GLN A 54 -18.32 -6.50 -8.87
CA GLN A 54 -17.50 -6.72 -10.06
C GLN A 54 -16.85 -5.41 -10.53
N GLU A 55 -17.60 -4.31 -10.54
CA GLU A 55 -17.08 -2.98 -10.87
C GLU A 55 -15.99 -2.53 -9.87
N ALA A 56 -16.23 -2.70 -8.57
CA ALA A 56 -15.29 -2.32 -7.53
C ALA A 56 -13.99 -3.17 -7.58
N VAL A 57 -14.10 -4.47 -7.86
CA VAL A 57 -12.95 -5.36 -8.08
C VAL A 57 -12.15 -4.90 -9.30
N GLN A 58 -12.82 -4.56 -10.41
CA GLN A 58 -12.14 -4.03 -11.59
C GLN A 58 -11.46 -2.69 -11.31
N ALA A 59 -12.09 -1.79 -10.55
CA ALA A 59 -11.49 -0.51 -10.19
C ALA A 59 -10.24 -0.69 -9.33
N LEU A 60 -10.30 -1.57 -8.33
CA LEU A 60 -9.14 -1.95 -7.52
C LEU A 60 -8.03 -2.58 -8.37
N THR A 61 -8.39 -3.45 -9.32
CA THR A 61 -7.44 -4.08 -10.24
C THR A 61 -6.69 -3.04 -11.08
N ARG A 62 -7.41 -2.08 -11.68
CA ARG A 62 -6.79 -0.98 -12.43
C ARG A 62 -5.86 -0.14 -11.56
N GLY A 63 -6.23 0.07 -10.29
CA GLY A 63 -5.38 0.75 -9.32
C GLY A 63 -4.09 -0.03 -9.03
N MET A 64 -4.18 -1.34 -8.82
CA MET A 64 -3.00 -2.21 -8.64
C MET A 64 -2.09 -2.19 -9.87
N GLU A 65 -2.66 -2.26 -11.08
CA GLU A 65 -1.91 -2.15 -12.34
C GLU A 65 -1.20 -0.80 -12.47
N ALA A 66 -1.86 0.31 -12.11
CA ALA A 66 -1.26 1.63 -12.13
C ALA A 66 -0.11 1.78 -11.13
N ALA A 67 -0.26 1.23 -9.91
CA ALA A 67 0.79 1.23 -8.91
C ALA A 67 2.01 0.38 -9.33
N ASP A 68 1.77 -0.79 -9.93
CA ASP A 68 2.83 -1.65 -10.47
C ASP A 68 3.58 -0.96 -11.61
N ALA A 69 2.87 -0.37 -12.57
CA ALA A 69 3.45 0.41 -13.66
C ALA A 69 4.25 1.61 -13.14
N PHE A 70 3.77 2.29 -12.09
CA PHE A 70 4.51 3.38 -11.48
C PHE A 70 5.84 2.91 -10.89
N LEU A 71 5.84 1.81 -10.14
CA LEU A 71 7.06 1.24 -9.56
C LEU A 71 8.06 0.80 -10.64
N HIS A 72 7.59 0.27 -11.76
CA HIS A 72 8.44 -0.04 -12.90
C HIS A 72 9.06 1.20 -13.55
N ARG A 73 8.28 2.27 -13.69
CA ARG A 73 8.71 3.49 -14.41
C ARG A 73 9.58 4.41 -13.57
N HIS A 74 9.30 4.49 -12.27
CA HIS A 74 9.89 5.49 -11.37
C HIS A 74 10.74 4.86 -10.25
N GLY A 75 10.70 3.54 -10.11
CA GLY A 75 11.63 2.82 -9.25
C GLY A 75 13.08 3.04 -9.71
N THR A 76 13.99 3.18 -8.74
CA THR A 76 15.42 3.39 -9.01
C THR A 76 16.24 2.25 -8.44
N GLY A 77 17.39 1.96 -9.05
CA GLY A 77 18.31 0.93 -8.58
C GLY A 77 17.75 -0.50 -8.66
N HIS A 78 18.45 -1.42 -8.00
CA HIS A 78 17.96 -2.77 -7.73
C HIS A 78 17.28 -2.80 -6.37
N GLY A 79 16.26 -3.64 -6.19
CA GLY A 79 15.58 -3.83 -4.90
C GLY A 79 14.06 -3.63 -4.96
N PRO A 80 13.38 -3.96 -3.85
CA PRO A 80 11.92 -4.03 -3.83
C PRO A 80 11.23 -2.68 -3.57
N PHE A 81 11.93 -1.64 -3.11
CA PHE A 81 11.35 -0.34 -2.76
C PHE A 81 11.44 0.66 -3.92
N LEU A 82 10.75 1.80 -3.80
CA LEU A 82 10.78 2.83 -4.84
C LEU A 82 12.21 3.37 -5.05
N ALA A 83 12.97 3.51 -3.97
CA ALA A 83 14.39 3.90 -3.99
C ALA A 83 15.36 2.68 -4.02
N GLY A 84 14.93 1.57 -4.61
CA GLY A 84 15.75 0.36 -4.76
C GLY A 84 15.77 -0.48 -3.49
N GLU A 85 16.94 -0.67 -2.89
CA GLU A 85 17.09 -1.39 -1.62
C GLU A 85 16.71 -0.51 -0.41
N HIS A 86 16.63 0.81 -0.62
CA HIS A 86 16.40 1.77 0.45
C HIS A 86 14.92 1.99 0.70
N PHE A 87 14.51 1.78 1.95
CA PHE A 87 13.17 2.10 2.41
C PHE A 87 13.04 3.61 2.59
N SER A 88 12.21 4.24 1.75
CA SER A 88 12.23 5.69 1.54
C SER A 88 10.97 6.36 2.10
N LEU A 89 10.89 7.69 1.90
CA LEU A 89 9.67 8.47 2.14
C LEU A 89 8.41 7.84 1.51
N ALA A 90 8.56 7.20 0.34
CA ALA A 90 7.44 6.56 -0.34
C ALA A 90 6.83 5.46 0.52
N GLU A 91 7.66 4.52 0.98
CA GLU A 91 7.20 3.42 1.82
C GLU A 91 6.78 3.90 3.21
N MET A 92 7.50 4.83 3.83
CA MET A 92 7.11 5.41 5.13
C MET A 92 5.69 5.99 5.09
N ALA A 93 5.32 6.64 3.99
CA ALA A 93 4.00 7.24 3.83
C ALA A 93 2.90 6.23 3.49
N THR A 94 3.24 5.11 2.85
CA THR A 94 2.26 4.22 2.20
C THR A 94 2.14 2.84 2.86
N ALA A 95 3.19 2.37 3.55
CA ALA A 95 3.22 1.08 4.22
C ALA A 95 2.03 0.84 5.16
N PRO A 96 1.57 1.81 5.99
CA PRO A 96 0.42 1.58 6.84
C PRO A 96 -0.87 1.26 6.04
N PHE A 97 -1.01 1.79 4.83
CA PHE A 97 -2.17 1.52 3.97
C PHE A 97 -2.03 0.20 3.24
N ALA A 98 -0.82 -0.10 2.75
CA ALA A 98 -0.50 -1.41 2.15
C ALA A 98 -0.81 -2.55 3.13
N LEU A 99 -0.37 -2.43 4.37
CA LEU A 99 -0.54 -3.49 5.35
C LEU A 99 -1.99 -3.65 5.81
N ARG A 100 -2.74 -2.55 5.90
CA ARG A 100 -4.19 -2.63 6.11
C ARG A 100 -4.89 -3.29 4.93
N PHE A 101 -4.48 -3.01 3.69
CA PHE A 101 -5.01 -3.69 2.52
C PHE A 101 -4.76 -5.22 2.59
N LEU A 102 -3.53 -5.63 2.92
CA LEU A 102 -3.14 -7.03 3.08
C LEU A 102 -3.91 -7.75 4.21
N ALA A 103 -4.25 -7.05 5.29
CA ALA A 103 -4.93 -7.63 6.45
C ALA A 103 -6.46 -7.57 6.36
N VAL A 104 -7.01 -6.38 6.06
CA VAL A 104 -8.44 -6.09 6.18
C VAL A 104 -9.24 -6.68 5.04
N LEU A 105 -8.75 -6.58 3.79
CA LEU A 105 -9.51 -7.11 2.65
C LEU A 105 -9.79 -8.61 2.82
N PRO A 106 -8.81 -9.49 3.04
CA PRO A 106 -9.10 -10.90 3.26
C PRO A 106 -9.81 -11.18 4.60
N GLY A 107 -9.65 -10.32 5.60
CA GLY A 107 -10.37 -10.45 6.88
C GLY A 107 -11.88 -10.18 6.78
N LEU A 108 -12.32 -9.41 5.78
CA LEU A 108 -13.74 -9.08 5.55
C LEU A 108 -14.30 -9.72 4.27
N ARG A 109 -13.44 -10.10 3.33
CA ARG A 109 -13.73 -10.75 2.05
C ARG A 109 -12.72 -11.88 1.82
N PRO A 110 -12.87 -13.03 2.50
CA PRO A 110 -11.87 -14.12 2.49
C PRO A 110 -11.52 -14.65 1.10
N GLU A 111 -12.43 -14.51 0.15
CA GLU A 111 -12.27 -14.85 -1.27
C GLU A 111 -11.32 -13.89 -2.02
N LEU A 112 -11.08 -12.69 -1.50
CA LEU A 112 -10.24 -11.66 -2.10
C LEU A 112 -8.94 -11.52 -1.31
N LYS A 113 -7.89 -12.20 -1.77
CA LYS A 113 -6.57 -12.15 -1.16
C LYS A 113 -5.62 -11.30 -2.02
N PRO A 114 -5.18 -10.13 -1.55
CA PRO A 114 -4.33 -9.21 -2.30
C PRO A 114 -3.13 -9.84 -3.00
N MET A 115 -2.33 -10.65 -2.29
CA MET A 115 -1.11 -11.23 -2.86
C MET A 115 -1.41 -12.27 -3.95
N GLU A 116 -2.53 -13.00 -3.83
CA GLU A 116 -2.97 -13.93 -4.88
C GLU A 116 -3.44 -13.15 -6.11
N LEU A 117 -4.22 -12.08 -5.92
CA LEU A 117 -4.67 -11.20 -7.01
C LEU A 117 -3.50 -10.57 -7.79
N LEU A 118 -2.46 -10.09 -7.08
CA LEU A 118 -1.25 -9.55 -7.71
C LEU A 118 -0.54 -10.62 -8.56
N LYS A 119 -0.43 -11.85 -8.03
CA LYS A 119 0.20 -12.97 -8.73
C LYS A 119 -0.57 -13.36 -9.99
N GLU A 120 -1.88 -13.51 -9.89
CA GLU A 120 -2.76 -13.87 -11.02
C GLU A 120 -2.71 -12.84 -12.15
N ARG A 121 -2.51 -11.57 -11.81
CA ARG A 121 -2.39 -10.46 -12.77
C ARG A 121 -0.96 -10.21 -13.25
N GLY A 122 0.04 -10.94 -12.74
CA GLY A 122 1.43 -10.76 -13.12
C GLY A 122 2.04 -9.43 -12.63
N LEU A 123 1.48 -8.81 -11.60
CA LEU A 123 1.90 -7.53 -11.02
C LEU A 123 3.10 -7.73 -10.08
N SER A 124 4.18 -8.24 -10.66
CA SER A 124 5.34 -8.75 -9.92
C SER A 124 6.09 -7.66 -9.15
N ARG A 125 6.13 -6.43 -9.67
CA ARG A 125 6.88 -5.34 -9.06
C ARG A 125 6.17 -4.80 -7.82
N LEU A 126 4.84 -4.65 -7.90
CA LEU A 126 4.00 -4.32 -6.76
C LEU A 126 3.94 -5.48 -5.76
N GLY A 127 3.88 -6.72 -6.22
CA GLY A 127 3.97 -7.91 -5.37
C GLY A 127 5.25 -7.94 -4.52
N ALA A 128 6.42 -7.75 -5.15
CA ALA A 128 7.70 -7.68 -4.45
C ALA A 128 7.75 -6.51 -3.46
N TRP A 129 7.20 -5.35 -3.84
CA TRP A 129 7.10 -4.18 -2.96
C TRP A 129 6.23 -4.46 -1.73
N MET A 130 5.03 -5.03 -1.92
CA MET A 130 4.11 -5.35 -0.82
C MET A 130 4.71 -6.38 0.13
N GLN A 131 5.37 -7.41 -0.41
CA GLN A 131 6.07 -8.40 0.39
C GLN A 131 7.16 -7.75 1.26
N ALA A 132 8.06 -6.98 0.65
CA ALA A 132 9.15 -6.33 1.38
C ALA A 132 8.66 -5.34 2.45
N VAL A 133 7.57 -4.62 2.17
CA VAL A 133 6.91 -3.76 3.18
C VAL A 133 6.33 -4.59 4.32
N SER A 134 5.70 -5.73 4.03
CA SER A 134 5.09 -6.59 5.03
C SER A 134 6.06 -7.38 5.91
N GLU A 135 7.28 -7.58 5.43
CA GLU A 135 8.33 -8.28 6.17
C GLU A 135 9.24 -7.33 6.95
N ARG A 136 9.15 -6.02 6.70
CA ARG A 136 10.04 -5.04 7.33
C ARG A 136 9.74 -4.88 8.84
N PRO A 137 10.74 -5.02 9.74
CA PRO A 137 10.53 -4.90 11.18
C PRO A 137 9.86 -3.60 11.63
N SER A 138 10.27 -2.45 11.08
CA SER A 138 9.67 -1.15 11.43
C SER A 138 8.20 -1.06 11.07
N CYS A 139 7.75 -1.84 10.09
CA CYS A 139 6.36 -1.87 9.68
C CYS A 139 5.57 -2.85 10.56
N THR A 140 6.03 -4.09 10.70
CA THR A 140 5.34 -5.13 11.48
C THR A 140 5.21 -4.78 12.96
N GLN A 141 6.20 -4.12 13.55
CA GLN A 141 6.17 -3.69 14.96
C GLN A 141 5.24 -2.48 15.21
N SER A 142 4.84 -1.76 14.16
CA SER A 142 4.03 -0.55 14.27
C SER A 142 2.54 -0.79 14.05
N LEU A 143 2.15 -1.98 13.60
CA LEU A 143 0.76 -2.30 13.31
C LEU A 143 0.04 -2.87 14.53
N PRO A 144 -1.24 -2.51 14.74
CA PRO A 144 -2.09 -3.27 15.65
C PRO A 144 -2.26 -4.72 15.17
N PRO A 145 -2.63 -5.64 16.07
CA PRO A 145 -3.04 -6.99 15.70
C PRO A 145 -4.07 -7.01 14.56
N THR A 146 -4.00 -8.04 13.72
CA THR A 146 -4.83 -8.14 12.50
C THR A 146 -6.32 -8.20 12.82
N ASP A 147 -6.70 -8.94 13.85
CA ASP A 147 -8.08 -9.05 14.35
C ASP A 147 -8.63 -7.70 14.83
N GLU A 148 -7.82 -6.92 15.56
CA GLU A 148 -8.18 -5.57 15.97
C GLU A 148 -8.38 -4.63 14.78
N LEU A 149 -7.53 -4.72 13.76
CA LEU A 149 -7.66 -3.95 12.52
C LEU A 149 -8.95 -4.30 11.77
N VAL A 150 -9.22 -5.58 11.58
CA VAL A 150 -10.43 -6.08 10.89
C VAL A 150 -11.69 -5.62 11.63
N GLU A 151 -11.70 -5.73 12.96
CA GLU A 151 -12.83 -5.28 13.78
C GLU A 151 -13.04 -3.76 13.72
N SER A 152 -11.95 -2.98 13.70
CA SER A 152 -12.03 -1.53 13.53
C SER A 152 -12.70 -1.15 12.20
N TYR A 153 -12.37 -1.85 11.12
CA TYR A 153 -13.00 -1.63 9.82
C TYR A 153 -14.45 -2.11 9.78
N ARG A 154 -14.80 -3.21 10.45
CA ARG A 154 -16.19 -3.65 10.61
C ARG A 154 -17.04 -2.55 11.27
N LYS A 155 -16.52 -1.94 12.35
CA LYS A 155 -17.16 -0.79 13.02
C LYS A 155 -17.28 0.43 12.12
N LEU A 156 -16.24 0.73 11.33
CA LEU A 156 -16.26 1.83 10.36
C LEU A 156 -17.37 1.62 9.31
N LEU A 157 -17.45 0.44 8.71
CA LEU A 157 -18.46 0.11 7.70
C LEU A 157 -19.87 0.20 8.27
N ALA A 158 -20.10 -0.28 9.50
CA ALA A 158 -21.38 -0.15 10.18
C ALA A 158 -21.79 1.31 10.37
N ARG A 159 -20.86 2.20 10.73
CA ARG A 159 -21.11 3.65 10.86
C ARG A 159 -21.41 4.33 9.54
N MET A 160 -20.87 3.84 8.43
CA MET A 160 -21.12 4.39 7.09
C MET A 160 -22.46 3.95 6.49
N ALA A 161 -23.07 2.90 7.04
CA ALA A 161 -24.36 2.38 6.62
C ALA A 161 -25.54 2.94 7.44
N ALA A 162 -25.25 3.54 8.60
CA ALA A 162 -26.21 4.24 9.46
C ALA A 162 -26.41 5.69 8.99
#